data_AF-A0A923TP27-F1
#
_entry.id   AF-A0A923TP27-F1
#
_cell.length_a   1.000
_cell.length_b   1.000
_cell.length_c   1.000
_cell.angle_alpha   90.00
_cell.angle_beta   90.00
_cell.angle_gamma   90.00
#
_symmetry.space_group_name_H-M   'P 1'
#
loop_
_entity.id
_entity.type
_entity.pdbx_description
1 polymer ?
#
loop_
_entity_poly.entity_id
_entity_poly.type
_entity_poly.pdbx_seq_one_letter_code
_entity_poly.pdbx_strand_id
1 'polypeptide(L)'
;MRLLQYKDLELRRVKPAFAKLRAAIEAGDFKSPDVKKLNAGAYYRAKLDYSNRLLLQFSRVGGETVCLALEVIENHAYEKSRFLRGAVVDEAKIDLELPVDAADLAALPASDTLPLRWLHATRNEFELLDKPIVFDDSQEAVRRLPAPVVLVGSAGSGKTAVTLAKLREADGNVLYVTQSAYLAQSARSLYTAHGYDNPAQEAEFLSFREFLETLHVPPGRELRFNDFQIWFERHRAAVRALGGLDAHALFEEFRGVIGAQPGGPLSLADYLALGTRQSLLAPDSREAA
;
A
#
# COMPACT_ATOMS: atom_id res chain seq x y z
N MET A 1 -0.40 16.41 22.47
CA MET A 1 -0.48 15.22 21.58
C MET A 1 -0.77 15.69 20.16
N ARG A 2 -0.40 14.95 19.10
CA ARG A 2 -0.73 15.31 17.71
C ARG A 2 -2.02 14.62 17.24
N LEU A 3 -2.86 15.33 16.49
CA LEU A 3 -3.97 14.75 15.75
C LEU A 3 -3.62 14.65 14.26
N LEU A 4 -3.56 13.43 13.75
CA LEU A 4 -3.36 13.14 12.34
C LEU A 4 -4.71 12.90 11.68
N GLN A 5 -4.91 13.49 10.52
CA GLN A 5 -6.13 13.39 9.73
C GLN A 5 -5.94 12.35 8.62
N TYR A 6 -6.91 11.46 8.47
CA TYR A 6 -6.96 10.62 7.28
C TYR A 6 -7.17 11.51 6.05
N LYS A 7 -6.39 11.30 4.99
CA LYS A 7 -6.41 12.13 3.77
C LYS A 7 -7.81 12.30 3.17
N ASP A 8 -8.60 11.22 3.12
CA ASP A 8 -9.95 11.26 2.54
C ASP A 8 -11.04 11.59 3.58
N LEU A 9 -10.67 12.16 4.74
CA LEU A 9 -11.64 12.59 5.74
C LEU A 9 -12.47 13.78 5.20
N GLU A 10 -13.76 13.53 4.97
CA GLU A 10 -14.70 14.55 4.49
C GLU A 10 -15.14 15.49 5.63
N LEU A 11 -14.73 16.76 5.53
CA LEU A 11 -14.93 17.78 6.56
C LEU A 11 -15.80 18.96 6.10
N ARG A 12 -16.27 19.00 4.84
CA ARG A 12 -16.96 20.17 4.25
C ARG A 12 -18.06 20.74 5.15
N ARG A 13 -18.87 19.88 5.77
CA ARG A 13 -19.99 20.29 6.64
C ARG A 13 -19.61 20.63 8.07
N VAL A 14 -18.49 20.09 8.57
CA VAL A 14 -18.11 20.13 9.99
C VAL A 14 -16.75 20.82 10.24
N LYS A 15 -16.18 21.48 9.23
CA LYS A 15 -14.84 22.07 9.27
C LYS A 15 -14.59 22.96 10.51
N PRO A 16 -15.50 23.87 10.93
CA PRO A 16 -15.28 24.69 12.12
C PRO A 16 -15.30 23.87 13.42
N ALA A 17 -16.22 22.89 13.51
CA ALA A 17 -16.30 22.00 14.66
C ALA A 17 -15.05 21.12 14.78
N PHE A 18 -14.59 20.57 13.67
CA PHE A 18 -13.36 19.78 13.60
C PHE A 18 -12.13 20.59 14.04
N ALA A 19 -12.01 21.86 13.64
CA ALA A 19 -10.91 22.71 14.07
C ALA A 19 -10.89 22.92 15.60
N LYS A 20 -12.06 23.13 16.23
CA LYS A 20 -12.17 23.24 17.69
C LYS A 20 -11.81 21.93 18.39
N LEU A 21 -12.33 20.80 17.88
CA LEU A 21 -12.03 19.47 18.40
C LEU A 21 -10.53 19.17 18.32
N ARG A 22 -9.90 19.47 17.18
CA ARG A 22 -8.45 19.32 16.98
C ARG A 22 -7.66 20.09 18.04
N ALA A 23 -7.99 21.36 18.24
CA ALA A 23 -7.32 22.19 19.24
C ALA A 23 -7.47 21.63 20.67
N ALA A 24 -8.66 21.13 21.03
CA ALA A 24 -8.90 20.50 22.32
C ALA A 24 -8.06 19.23 22.51
N ILE A 25 -8.10 18.31 21.53
CA ILE A 25 -7.31 17.07 21.58
C ILE A 25 -5.81 17.34 21.64
N GLU A 26 -5.31 18.32 20.87
CA GLU A 26 -3.89 18.66 20.86
C GLU A 26 -3.43 19.24 22.20
N ALA A 27 -4.31 19.98 22.88
CA ALA A 27 -4.14 20.47 24.25
C ALA A 27 -4.34 19.41 25.35
N GLY A 28 -4.71 18.17 24.98
CA GLY A 28 -5.00 17.10 25.95
C GLY A 28 -6.38 17.21 26.63
N ASP A 29 -7.26 18.06 26.10
CA ASP A 29 -8.65 18.18 26.55
C ASP A 29 -9.54 17.23 25.74
N PHE A 30 -9.85 16.10 26.35
CA PHE A 30 -10.78 15.09 25.83
C PHE A 30 -12.21 15.26 26.35
N LYS A 31 -12.40 16.09 27.38
CA LYS A 31 -13.69 16.32 28.02
C LYS A 31 -14.56 17.25 27.20
N SER A 32 -14.00 18.35 26.71
CA SER A 32 -14.73 19.31 25.86
C SER A 32 -15.32 18.67 24.59
N PRO A 33 -14.57 17.85 23.83
CA PRO A 33 -15.14 17.12 22.70
C PRO A 33 -15.86 15.82 23.10
N ASP A 34 -16.08 15.55 24.39
CA ASP A 34 -16.77 14.35 24.89
C ASP A 34 -16.21 13.05 24.24
N VAL A 35 -14.88 12.86 24.33
CA VAL A 35 -14.19 11.72 23.72
C VAL A 35 -14.45 10.48 24.58
N LYS A 36 -15.11 9.48 24.00
CA LYS A 36 -15.48 8.24 24.70
C LYS A 36 -15.09 7.02 23.90
N LYS A 37 -14.72 5.94 24.59
CA LYS A 37 -14.41 4.65 23.95
C LYS A 37 -15.69 4.02 23.41
N LEU A 38 -15.63 3.47 22.21
CA LEU A 38 -16.72 2.68 21.66
C LEU A 38 -16.68 1.26 22.25
N ASN A 39 -17.84 0.62 22.32
CA ASN A 39 -17.96 -0.80 22.63
C ASN A 39 -17.56 -1.71 21.45
N ALA A 40 -17.09 -1.12 20.33
CA ALA A 40 -16.69 -1.80 19.11
C ALA A 40 -15.22 -1.51 18.81
N GLY A 41 -14.38 -2.54 18.96
CA GLY A 41 -12.95 -2.48 18.62
C GLY A 41 -12.16 -1.44 19.42
N ALA A 42 -11.04 -1.00 18.85
CA ALA A 42 -10.13 -0.02 19.45
C ALA A 42 -10.47 1.42 19.03
N TYR A 43 -11.76 1.71 18.87
CA TYR A 43 -12.25 2.98 18.37
C TYR A 43 -12.84 3.85 19.47
N TYR A 44 -12.79 5.15 19.22
CA TYR A 44 -13.32 6.19 20.09
C TYR A 44 -14.22 7.09 19.27
N ARG A 45 -15.17 7.75 19.91
CA ARG A 45 -15.98 8.79 19.32
C ARG A 45 -15.71 10.10 20.01
N ALA A 46 -15.76 11.19 19.26
CA ALA A 46 -15.76 12.54 19.77
C ALA A 46 -16.93 13.33 19.16
N LYS A 47 -17.49 14.26 19.92
CA LYS A 47 -18.60 15.09 19.50
C LYS A 47 -18.09 16.25 18.64
N LEU A 48 -18.60 16.35 17.41
CA LEU A 48 -18.38 17.51 16.54
C LEU A 48 -19.47 18.56 16.79
N ASP A 49 -20.72 18.12 16.74
CA ASP A 49 -21.90 18.94 16.98
C ASP A 49 -23.03 18.07 17.57
N TYR A 50 -24.29 18.51 17.46
CA TYR A 50 -25.43 17.74 17.96
C TYR A 50 -25.59 16.39 17.24
N SER A 51 -25.52 16.38 15.90
CA SER A 51 -25.83 15.22 15.05
C SER A 51 -24.61 14.44 14.58
N ASN A 52 -23.42 15.02 14.61
CA ASN A 52 -22.23 14.44 14.00
C ASN A 52 -21.19 14.05 15.05
N ARG A 53 -20.53 12.92 14.80
CA ARG A 53 -19.43 12.41 15.60
C ARG A 53 -18.19 12.22 14.74
N LEU A 54 -17.02 12.31 15.36
CA LEU A 54 -15.76 11.96 14.72
C LEU A 54 -15.31 10.61 15.27
N LEU A 55 -15.06 9.66 14.38
CA LEU A 55 -14.44 8.38 14.71
C LEU A 55 -12.93 8.60 14.85
N LEU A 56 -12.41 8.17 15.99
CA LEU A 56 -11.02 8.33 16.39
C LEU A 56 -10.39 6.97 16.71
N GLN A 57 -9.08 6.91 16.56
CA GLN A 57 -8.27 5.82 17.08
C GLN A 57 -6.94 6.36 17.60
N PHE A 58 -6.41 5.76 18.66
CA PHE A 58 -5.13 6.15 19.22
C PHE A 58 -4.02 5.19 18.79
N SER A 59 -2.82 5.73 18.62
CA SER A 59 -1.64 5.00 18.20
C SER A 59 -0.42 5.45 19.00
N ARG A 60 0.59 4.59 19.15
CA ARG A 60 1.85 4.91 19.82
C ARG A 60 3.01 4.91 18.84
N VAL A 61 3.83 5.96 18.92
CA VAL A 61 5.04 6.15 18.11
C VAL A 61 6.13 6.76 18.97
N GLY A 62 7.27 6.09 19.09
CA GLY A 62 8.43 6.66 19.80
C GLY A 62 8.16 7.02 21.26
N GLY A 63 7.22 6.35 21.94
CA GLY A 63 6.81 6.67 23.31
C GLY A 63 5.73 7.75 23.43
N GLU A 64 5.33 8.37 22.33
CA GLU A 64 4.24 9.35 22.28
C GLU A 64 2.94 8.70 21.79
N THR A 65 1.80 9.14 22.34
CA THR A 65 0.48 8.81 21.80
C THR A 65 0.08 9.85 20.76
N VAL A 66 -0.49 9.39 19.65
CA VAL A 66 -1.12 10.23 18.62
C VAL A 66 -2.57 9.83 18.40
N CYS A 67 -3.39 10.80 18.02
CA CYS A 67 -4.80 10.62 17.69
C CYS A 67 -4.98 10.58 16.18
N LEU A 68 -5.65 9.56 15.66
CA LEU A 68 -5.99 9.39 14.25
C LEU A 68 -7.47 9.73 14.07
N ALA A 69 -7.77 10.74 13.27
CA ALA A 69 -9.12 11.06 12.84
C ALA A 69 -9.46 10.29 11.56
N LEU A 70 -10.45 9.40 11.65
CA LEU A 70 -10.73 8.38 10.65
C LEU A 70 -11.91 8.72 9.76
N GLU A 71 -13.06 9.06 10.37
CA GLU A 71 -14.33 9.23 9.64
C GLU A 71 -15.26 10.18 10.40
N VAL A 72 -16.05 10.97 9.67
CA VAL A 72 -17.19 11.70 10.25
C VAL A 72 -18.42 10.80 10.19
N ILE A 73 -18.95 10.45 11.35
CA ILE A 73 -20.19 9.70 11.49
C ILE A 73 -21.35 10.70 11.52
N GLU A 74 -22.03 10.85 10.38
CA GLU A 74 -23.22 11.71 10.27
C GLU A 74 -24.43 11.06 10.96
N ASN A 75 -25.21 11.85 11.70
CA ASN A 75 -26.45 11.43 12.37
C ASN A 75 -26.31 10.17 13.25
N HIS A 76 -25.12 9.96 13.82
CA HIS A 76 -24.77 8.78 14.61
C HIS A 76 -24.94 7.45 13.85
N ALA A 77 -24.90 7.47 12.51
CA ALA A 77 -25.06 6.30 11.65
C ALA A 77 -23.80 5.40 11.65
N TYR A 78 -23.43 4.86 12.81
CA TYR A 78 -22.24 4.02 13.00
C TYR A 78 -22.25 2.76 12.12
N GLU A 79 -23.44 2.23 11.81
CA GLU A 79 -23.64 1.07 10.94
C GLU A 79 -23.14 1.31 9.51
N LYS A 80 -23.04 2.57 9.08
CA LYS A 80 -22.53 2.95 7.76
C LYS A 80 -21.03 3.12 7.72
N SER A 81 -20.36 3.12 8.88
CA SER A 81 -18.92 3.28 8.96
C SER A 81 -18.20 2.05 8.40
N ARG A 82 -17.35 2.28 7.39
CA ARG A 82 -16.48 1.23 6.83
C ARG A 82 -15.48 0.69 7.86
N PHE A 83 -15.09 1.51 8.83
CA PHE A 83 -14.13 1.15 9.88
C PHE A 83 -14.74 0.22 10.93
N LEU A 84 -16.02 0.38 11.21
CA LEU A 84 -16.77 -0.43 12.18
C LEU A 84 -17.26 -1.75 11.58
N ARG A 85 -17.28 -1.89 10.25
CA ARG A 85 -17.62 -3.14 9.54
C ARG A 85 -18.93 -3.78 10.02
N GLY A 86 -19.94 -2.96 10.29
CA GLY A 86 -21.24 -3.41 10.78
C GLY A 86 -21.28 -3.80 12.27
N ALA A 87 -20.25 -3.50 13.06
CA ALA A 87 -20.28 -3.69 14.50
C ALA A 87 -21.44 -2.89 15.13
N VAL A 88 -22.16 -3.53 16.05
CA VAL A 88 -23.27 -2.89 16.77
C VAL A 88 -22.71 -1.93 17.82
N VAL A 89 -22.95 -0.64 17.61
CA VAL A 89 -22.60 0.43 18.55
C VAL A 89 -23.80 0.72 19.45
N ASP A 90 -23.60 0.62 20.76
CA ASP A 90 -24.64 0.84 21.76
C ASP A 90 -24.47 2.24 22.37
N GLU A 91 -25.18 3.22 21.83
CA GLU A 91 -25.07 4.62 22.25
C GLU A 91 -25.42 4.82 23.73
N ALA A 92 -26.41 4.08 24.24
CA ALA A 92 -26.82 4.19 25.63
C ALA A 92 -25.69 3.80 26.58
N LYS A 93 -24.89 2.79 26.23
CA LYS A 93 -23.69 2.44 27.02
C LYS A 93 -22.61 3.51 26.93
N ILE A 94 -22.37 4.04 25.73
CA ILE A 94 -21.35 5.08 25.53
C ILE A 94 -21.72 6.36 26.28
N ASP A 95 -23.00 6.70 26.38
CA ASP A 95 -23.43 7.90 27.09
C ASP A 95 -23.23 7.82 28.60
N LEU A 96 -23.20 6.60 29.17
CA LEU A 96 -22.85 6.36 30.57
C LEU A 96 -21.35 6.43 30.85
N GLU A 97 -20.50 6.23 29.84
CA GLU A 97 -19.05 6.31 29.98
C GLU A 97 -18.60 7.75 30.28
N LEU A 98 -17.54 7.88 31.07
CA LEU A 98 -16.88 9.17 31.25
C LEU A 98 -15.99 9.48 30.05
N PRO A 99 -15.77 10.76 29.72
CA PRO A 99 -14.76 11.11 28.75
C PRO A 99 -13.39 10.60 29.21
N VAL A 100 -12.63 10.03 28.28
CA VAL A 100 -11.28 9.54 28.57
C VAL A 100 -10.39 10.66 29.05
N ASP A 101 -9.40 10.35 29.88
CA ASP A 101 -8.36 11.30 30.25
C ASP A 101 -6.97 10.90 29.74
N ALA A 102 -5.98 11.73 30.04
CA ALA A 102 -4.61 11.49 29.61
C ALA A 102 -3.99 10.23 30.26
N ALA A 103 -4.41 9.87 31.48
CA ALA A 103 -3.93 8.67 32.17
C ALA A 103 -4.50 7.41 31.52
N ASP A 104 -5.77 7.42 31.11
CA ASP A 104 -6.38 6.33 30.34
C ASP A 104 -5.61 6.06 29.04
N LEU A 105 -5.20 7.13 28.33
CA LEU A 105 -4.43 7.01 27.09
C LEU A 105 -2.99 6.49 27.34
N ALA A 106 -2.39 6.86 28.47
CA ALA A 106 -1.09 6.34 28.90
C ALA A 106 -1.15 4.86 29.32
N ALA A 107 -2.33 4.38 29.73
CA ALA A 107 -2.58 3.00 30.11
C ALA A 107 -3.17 2.12 28.98
N LEU A 108 -3.27 2.63 27.74
CA LEU A 108 -3.83 1.87 26.62
C LEU A 108 -3.13 0.51 26.44
N PRO A 109 -3.90 -0.59 26.41
CA PRO A 109 -3.33 -1.90 26.12
C PRO A 109 -2.82 -1.93 24.68
N ALA A 110 -1.75 -2.69 24.44
CA ALA A 110 -1.14 -2.79 23.12
C ALA A 110 -2.14 -3.28 22.04
N SER A 111 -3.12 -4.11 22.44
CA SER A 111 -4.22 -4.58 21.58
C SER A 111 -5.09 -3.46 21.03
N ASP A 112 -5.17 -2.34 21.73
CA ASP A 112 -6.04 -1.21 21.40
C ASP A 112 -5.27 -0.09 20.70
N THR A 113 -4.02 -0.35 20.34
CA THR A 113 -3.17 0.60 19.62
C THR A 113 -2.78 0.04 18.26
N LEU A 114 -2.97 0.84 17.20
CA LEU A 114 -2.32 0.55 15.92
C LEU A 114 -0.85 0.96 16.00
N PRO A 115 0.11 0.11 15.64
CA PRO A 115 1.51 0.53 15.64
C PRO A 115 1.79 1.43 14.44
N LEU A 116 2.09 2.71 14.69
CA LEU A 116 2.72 3.60 13.72
C LEU A 116 4.23 3.53 13.94
N ARG A 117 4.99 3.10 12.93
CA ARG A 117 6.44 2.90 13.07
C ARG A 117 7.22 4.21 13.14
N TRP A 118 6.71 5.23 12.47
CA TRP A 118 7.39 6.49 12.27
C TRP A 118 6.36 7.59 11.97
N LEU A 119 6.71 8.82 12.32
CA LEU A 119 5.93 10.01 12.03
C LEU A 119 6.83 11.08 11.45
N HIS A 120 6.33 11.77 10.42
CA HIS A 120 6.95 12.98 9.93
C HIS A 120 6.82 14.11 10.96
N ALA A 121 7.82 14.99 11.05
CA ALA A 121 7.90 16.04 12.06
C ALA A 121 6.69 16.99 12.07
N THR A 122 6.18 17.35 10.88
CA THR A 122 5.16 18.40 10.73
C THR A 122 3.91 17.95 9.97
N ARG A 123 3.94 16.78 9.32
CA ARG A 123 2.83 16.33 8.45
C ARG A 123 1.71 15.77 9.32
N ASN A 124 0.53 16.36 9.24
CA ASN A 124 -0.63 16.01 10.05
C ASN A 124 -1.69 15.23 9.26
N GLU A 125 -1.31 14.71 8.09
CA GLU A 125 -2.15 13.86 7.26
C GLU A 125 -1.49 12.49 7.13
N PHE A 126 -2.31 11.45 7.06
CA PHE A 126 -1.86 10.09 6.80
C PHE A 126 -2.71 9.40 5.73
N GLU A 127 -2.06 8.47 5.04
CA GLU A 127 -2.67 7.52 4.13
C GLU A 127 -3.04 6.24 4.88
N LEU A 128 -4.10 5.57 4.46
CA LEU A 128 -4.58 4.36 5.15
C LEU A 128 -4.67 3.17 4.20
N LEU A 129 -3.65 2.31 4.19
CA LEU A 129 -3.71 1.00 3.54
C LEU A 129 -4.13 -0.06 4.56
N ASP A 130 -3.35 -1.12 4.77
CA ASP A 130 -3.51 -2.04 5.90
C ASP A 130 -3.35 -1.34 7.26
N LYS A 131 -2.54 -0.28 7.28
CA LYS A 131 -2.24 0.52 8.46
C LYS A 131 -2.06 1.99 8.08
N PRO A 132 -2.10 2.90 9.06
CA PRO A 132 -1.77 4.30 8.86
C PRO A 132 -0.31 4.47 8.40
N ILE A 133 -0.10 5.25 7.34
CA ILE A 133 1.21 5.55 6.77
C ILE A 133 1.32 7.06 6.62
N VAL A 134 2.35 7.64 7.23
CA VAL A 134 2.78 9.01 6.94
C VAL A 134 3.96 8.90 5.99
N PHE A 135 3.80 9.39 4.76
CA PHE A 135 4.90 9.41 3.79
C PHE A 135 5.96 10.43 4.19
N ASP A 136 7.23 10.10 3.91
CA ASP A 136 8.31 11.07 3.95
C ASP A 136 8.20 12.07 2.77
N ASP A 137 9.09 13.06 2.73
CA ASP A 137 9.02 14.10 1.71
C ASP A 137 9.30 13.59 0.30
N SER A 138 10.13 12.56 0.14
CA SER A 138 10.44 11.97 -1.17
C SER A 138 9.26 11.14 -1.68
N GLN A 139 8.68 10.31 -0.82
CA GLN A 139 7.50 9.51 -1.10
C GLN A 139 6.30 10.39 -1.46
N GLU A 140 6.07 11.45 -0.69
CA GLU A 140 4.97 12.38 -0.92
C GLU A 140 5.17 13.21 -2.20
N ALA A 141 6.40 13.64 -2.50
CA ALA A 141 6.71 14.33 -3.74
C ALA A 141 6.42 13.43 -4.96
N VAL A 142 6.87 12.17 -4.93
CA VAL A 142 6.62 11.21 -6.01
C VAL A 142 5.12 10.92 -6.18
N ARG A 143 4.38 10.71 -5.08
CA ARG A 143 2.93 10.44 -5.12
C ARG A 143 2.19 11.51 -5.92
N ARG A 144 2.57 12.78 -5.75
CA ARG A 144 1.94 13.95 -6.39
C ARG A 144 2.29 14.16 -7.86
N LEU A 145 3.32 13.50 -8.40
CA LEU A 145 3.70 13.66 -9.80
C LEU A 145 2.57 13.19 -10.74
N PRO A 146 2.24 13.92 -11.81
CA PRO A 146 1.29 13.43 -12.82
C PRO A 146 1.88 12.23 -13.57
N ALA A 147 1.02 11.31 -14.03
CA ALA A 147 1.45 10.21 -14.90
C ALA A 147 1.92 10.74 -16.27
N PRO A 148 2.89 10.09 -16.95
CA PRO A 148 3.60 8.86 -16.55
C PRO A 148 4.74 9.09 -15.54
N VAL A 149 4.93 8.16 -14.60
CA VAL A 149 5.98 8.22 -13.57
C VAL A 149 6.71 6.89 -13.46
N VAL A 150 8.04 6.92 -13.39
CA VAL A 150 8.88 5.77 -13.05
C VAL A 150 9.35 5.90 -11.60
N LEU A 151 8.98 4.93 -10.75
CA LEU A 151 9.35 4.92 -9.34
C LEU A 151 10.51 3.95 -9.09
N VAL A 152 11.68 4.51 -8.80
CA VAL A 152 12.90 3.74 -8.46
C VAL A 152 13.20 3.89 -6.97
N GLY A 153 13.52 2.79 -6.31
CA GLY A 153 13.86 2.80 -4.88
C GLY A 153 14.32 1.43 -4.38
N SER A 154 15.07 1.42 -3.29
CA SER A 154 15.60 0.21 -2.66
C SER A 154 14.50 -0.72 -2.11
N ALA A 155 14.86 -1.95 -1.73
CA ALA A 155 13.95 -2.82 -0.98
C ALA A 155 13.49 -2.13 0.32
N GLY A 156 12.21 -2.26 0.67
CA GLY A 156 11.66 -1.66 1.88
C GLY A 156 11.35 -0.15 1.82
N SER A 157 11.68 0.55 0.73
CA SER A 157 11.42 2.00 0.57
C SER A 157 9.94 2.40 0.46
N GLY A 158 9.01 1.45 0.49
CA GLY A 158 7.57 1.75 0.44
C GLY A 158 7.00 2.00 -0.96
N LYS A 159 7.71 1.61 -2.04
CA LYS A 159 7.25 1.77 -3.43
C LYS A 159 5.80 1.33 -3.64
N THR A 160 5.46 0.13 -3.20
CA THR A 160 4.10 -0.41 -3.30
C THR A 160 3.07 0.47 -2.59
N ALA A 161 3.39 0.99 -1.40
CA ALA A 161 2.47 1.86 -0.67
C ALA A 161 2.22 3.17 -1.43
N VAL A 162 3.27 3.80 -1.96
CA VAL A 162 3.16 5.02 -2.79
C VAL A 162 2.37 4.74 -4.06
N THR A 163 2.64 3.62 -4.74
CA THR A 163 1.91 3.21 -5.95
C THR A 163 0.43 2.98 -5.66
N LEU A 164 0.08 2.26 -4.58
CA LEU A 164 -1.32 2.00 -4.23
C LEU A 164 -2.05 3.27 -3.78
N ALA A 165 -1.39 4.14 -2.99
CA ALA A 165 -1.97 5.42 -2.60
C ALA A 165 -2.26 6.30 -3.83
N LYS A 166 -1.34 6.32 -4.80
CA LYS A 166 -1.56 7.00 -6.08
C LYS A 166 -2.64 6.33 -6.92
N LEU A 167 -2.70 5.00 -6.93
CA LEU A 167 -3.69 4.22 -7.67
C LEU A 167 -5.12 4.55 -7.22
N ARG A 168 -5.32 4.78 -5.91
CA ARG A 168 -6.61 5.19 -5.32
C ARG A 168 -7.11 6.55 -5.80
N GLU A 169 -6.25 7.41 -6.34
CA GLU A 169 -6.60 8.74 -6.85
C GLU A 169 -7.06 8.70 -8.32
N ALA A 170 -6.94 7.56 -8.99
CA ALA A 170 -7.35 7.40 -10.37
C ALA A 170 -8.81 6.96 -10.48
N ASP A 171 -9.54 7.58 -11.39
CA ASP A 171 -10.92 7.22 -11.75
C ASP A 171 -10.93 6.28 -12.97
N GLY A 172 -12.04 5.56 -13.14
CA GLY A 172 -12.28 4.63 -14.24
C GLY A 172 -11.62 3.27 -14.04
N ASN A 173 -11.25 2.63 -15.15
CA ASN A 173 -10.68 1.29 -15.15
C ASN A 173 -9.19 1.37 -14.84
N VAL A 174 -8.78 0.77 -13.74
CA VAL A 174 -7.41 0.86 -13.25
C VAL A 174 -6.83 -0.53 -13.02
N LEU A 175 -5.65 -0.77 -13.55
CA LEU A 175 -5.00 -2.08 -13.53
C LEU A 175 -3.66 -2.00 -12.79
N TYR A 176 -3.51 -2.84 -11.76
CA TYR A 176 -2.25 -3.11 -11.09
C TYR A 176 -1.71 -4.47 -11.55
N VAL A 177 -0.54 -4.47 -12.21
CA VAL A 177 0.14 -5.70 -12.66
C VAL A 177 1.42 -5.94 -11.88
N THR A 178 1.67 -7.18 -11.50
CA THR A 178 2.92 -7.62 -10.87
C THR A 178 3.36 -9.01 -11.37
N GLN A 179 4.53 -9.49 -10.98
CA GLN A 179 5.09 -10.73 -11.52
C GLN A 179 4.47 -12.01 -10.91
N SER A 180 3.78 -11.94 -9.77
CA SER A 180 3.20 -13.13 -9.13
C SER A 180 1.78 -12.91 -8.60
N ALA A 181 0.96 -13.95 -8.67
CA ALA A 181 -0.42 -13.92 -8.16
C ALA A 181 -0.46 -13.61 -6.65
N TYR A 182 0.54 -14.11 -5.90
CA TYR A 182 0.68 -13.79 -4.46
C TYR A 182 0.87 -12.28 -4.22
N LEU A 183 1.73 -11.61 -5.00
CA LEU A 183 1.92 -10.17 -4.88
C LEU A 183 0.69 -9.39 -5.34
N ALA A 184 -0.02 -9.87 -6.36
CA ALA A 184 -1.27 -9.25 -6.81
C ALA A 184 -2.35 -9.31 -5.70
N GLN A 185 -2.54 -10.49 -5.10
CA GLN A 185 -3.47 -10.68 -3.99
C GLN A 185 -3.06 -9.88 -2.75
N SER A 186 -1.76 -9.77 -2.48
CA SER A 186 -1.24 -8.97 -1.37
C SER A 186 -1.54 -7.48 -1.60
N ALA A 187 -1.25 -6.97 -2.81
CA ALA A 187 -1.55 -5.58 -3.19
C ALA A 187 -3.05 -5.27 -3.14
N ARG A 188 -3.89 -6.17 -3.63
CA ARG A 188 -5.36 -6.08 -3.51
C ARG A 188 -5.79 -5.98 -2.05
N SER A 189 -5.23 -6.82 -1.19
CA SER A 189 -5.56 -6.86 0.24
C SER A 189 -5.17 -5.57 0.96
N LEU A 190 -4.02 -4.97 0.60
CA LEU A 190 -3.60 -3.65 1.08
C LEU A 190 -4.53 -2.54 0.56
N TYR A 191 -4.94 -2.65 -0.70
CA TYR A 191 -5.77 -1.67 -1.39
C TYR A 191 -7.21 -1.63 -0.84
N THR A 192 -7.82 -2.79 -0.58
CA THR A 192 -9.20 -2.89 -0.07
C THR A 192 -9.29 -2.90 1.46
N ALA A 193 -8.16 -2.69 2.15
CA ALA A 193 -8.11 -2.70 3.61
C ALA A 193 -9.08 -1.68 4.23
N HIS A 194 -9.59 -2.00 5.41
CA HIS A 194 -10.55 -1.16 6.17
C HIS A 194 -11.82 -0.80 5.40
N GLY A 195 -12.25 -1.67 4.48
CA GLY A 195 -13.45 -1.44 3.67
C GLY A 195 -13.28 -0.25 2.72
N TYR A 196 -12.05 0.04 2.30
CA TYR A 196 -11.81 1.06 1.28
C TYR A 196 -12.57 0.69 0.00
N ASP A 197 -13.31 1.67 -0.50
CA ASP A 197 -14.05 1.60 -1.75
C ASP A 197 -13.98 2.96 -2.44
N ASN A 198 -13.91 2.94 -3.77
CA ASN A 198 -14.00 4.13 -4.61
C ASN A 198 -14.98 3.84 -5.74
N PRO A 199 -16.23 4.34 -5.67
CA PRO A 199 -17.26 4.04 -6.65
C PRO A 199 -16.96 4.63 -8.03
N ALA A 200 -15.99 5.56 -8.14
CA ALA A 200 -15.54 6.11 -9.40
C ALA A 200 -14.50 5.22 -10.11
N GLN A 201 -14.13 4.08 -9.52
CA GLN A 201 -13.00 3.26 -9.96
C GLN A 201 -13.32 1.77 -10.02
N GLU A 202 -12.95 1.13 -11.13
CA GLU A 202 -12.92 -0.33 -11.29
C GLU A 202 -11.46 -0.81 -11.25
N ALA A 203 -11.02 -1.28 -10.09
CA ALA A 203 -9.63 -1.66 -9.86
C ALA A 203 -9.40 -3.18 -10.00
N GLU A 204 -8.52 -3.57 -10.92
CA GLU A 204 -8.07 -4.95 -11.10
C GLU A 204 -6.63 -5.15 -10.62
N PHE A 205 -6.37 -6.30 -9.99
CA PHE A 205 -5.07 -6.69 -9.48
C PHE A 205 -4.71 -8.05 -10.06
N LEU A 206 -3.77 -8.07 -11.00
CA LEU A 206 -3.40 -9.27 -11.73
C LEU A 206 -1.90 -9.52 -11.65
N SER A 207 -1.51 -10.78 -11.65
CA SER A 207 -0.17 -11.14 -12.11
C SER A 207 -0.06 -10.91 -13.63
N PHE A 208 1.16 -10.74 -14.12
CA PHE A 208 1.40 -10.54 -15.54
C PHE A 208 0.85 -11.69 -16.39
N ARG A 209 0.92 -12.92 -15.86
CA ARG A 209 0.31 -14.09 -16.49
C ARG A 209 -1.21 -13.99 -16.56
N GLU A 210 -1.87 -13.68 -15.44
CA GLU A 210 -3.34 -13.52 -15.41
C GLU A 210 -3.78 -12.40 -16.36
N PHE A 211 -3.03 -11.29 -16.42
CA PHE A 211 -3.27 -10.21 -17.37
C PHE A 211 -3.17 -10.68 -18.84
N LEU A 212 -2.15 -11.46 -19.20
CA LEU A 212 -2.06 -12.01 -20.55
C LEU A 212 -3.24 -12.94 -20.86
N GLU A 213 -3.62 -13.79 -19.90
CA GLU A 213 -4.74 -14.73 -20.05
C GLU A 213 -6.10 -14.03 -20.21
N THR A 214 -6.25 -12.75 -19.85
CA THR A 214 -7.46 -11.97 -20.18
C THR A 214 -7.53 -11.60 -21.68
N LEU A 215 -6.39 -11.53 -22.37
CA LEU A 215 -6.29 -11.25 -23.80
C LEU A 215 -6.31 -12.56 -24.62
N HIS A 216 -5.49 -13.52 -24.22
CA HIS A 216 -5.36 -14.84 -24.84
C HIS A 216 -4.60 -15.78 -23.91
N VAL A 217 -5.02 -17.05 -23.83
CA VAL A 217 -4.29 -18.08 -23.06
C VAL A 217 -3.04 -18.50 -23.85
N PRO A 218 -1.82 -18.16 -23.41
CA PRO A 218 -0.62 -18.52 -24.17
C PRO A 218 -0.46 -20.04 -24.24
N PRO A 219 -0.09 -20.61 -25.39
CA PRO A 219 0.14 -22.04 -25.49
C PRO A 219 1.37 -22.46 -24.66
N GLY A 220 1.31 -23.67 -24.11
CA GLY A 220 2.42 -24.26 -23.36
C GLY A 220 2.53 -23.77 -21.92
N ARG A 221 3.75 -23.77 -21.37
CA ARG A 221 4.05 -23.43 -19.98
C ARG A 221 5.24 -22.48 -19.92
N GLU A 222 5.11 -21.40 -19.16
CA GLU A 222 6.24 -20.49 -18.88
C GLU A 222 7.41 -21.28 -18.27
N LEU A 223 8.61 -21.08 -18.82
CA LEU A 223 9.84 -21.63 -18.27
C LEU A 223 10.24 -20.84 -17.03
N ARG A 224 10.08 -21.45 -15.84
CA ARG A 224 10.52 -20.85 -14.58
C ARG A 224 11.99 -21.11 -14.32
N PHE A 225 12.60 -20.30 -13.46
CA PHE A 225 14.01 -20.44 -13.11
C PHE A 225 14.37 -21.85 -12.61
N ASN A 226 13.52 -22.48 -11.79
CA ASN A 226 13.78 -23.84 -11.31
C ASN A 226 13.80 -24.88 -12.44
N ASP A 227 12.90 -24.75 -13.43
CA ASP A 227 12.89 -25.62 -14.60
C ASP A 227 14.17 -25.40 -15.43
N PHE A 228 14.56 -24.13 -15.61
CA PHE A 228 15.79 -23.76 -16.31
C PHE A 228 17.04 -24.27 -15.58
N GLN A 229 17.09 -24.20 -14.25
CA GLN A 229 18.22 -24.67 -13.45
C GLN A 229 18.42 -26.18 -13.62
N ILE A 230 17.35 -26.97 -13.67
CA ILE A 230 17.44 -28.41 -13.94
C ILE A 230 18.02 -28.66 -15.34
N TRP A 231 17.62 -27.88 -16.34
CA TRP A 231 18.19 -27.95 -17.69
C TRP A 231 19.67 -27.55 -17.69
N PHE A 232 20.03 -26.46 -17.01
CA PHE A 232 21.39 -25.95 -16.90
C PHE A 232 22.34 -27.00 -16.32
N GLU A 233 21.97 -27.65 -15.21
CA GLU A 233 22.81 -28.65 -14.56
C GLU A 233 23.06 -29.88 -15.46
N ARG A 234 22.09 -30.26 -16.29
CA ARG A 234 22.25 -31.35 -17.28
C ARG A 234 23.20 -30.97 -18.42
N HIS A 235 23.34 -29.68 -18.73
CA HIS A 235 24.14 -29.18 -19.85
C HIS A 235 25.37 -28.38 -19.40
N ARG A 236 25.78 -28.55 -18.14
CA ARG A 236 26.83 -27.76 -17.49
C ARG A 236 28.15 -27.74 -18.27
N ALA A 237 28.51 -28.85 -18.92
CA ALA A 237 29.71 -28.93 -19.74
C ALA A 237 29.65 -28.02 -20.98
N ALA A 238 28.51 -27.99 -21.67
CA ALA A 238 28.29 -27.11 -22.82
C ALA A 238 28.22 -25.64 -22.40
N VAL A 239 27.47 -25.35 -21.32
CA VAL A 239 27.33 -23.98 -20.82
C VAL A 239 28.65 -23.41 -20.29
N ARG A 240 29.55 -24.24 -19.75
CA ARG A 240 30.89 -23.78 -19.34
C ARG A 240 31.70 -23.20 -20.49
N ALA A 241 31.48 -23.65 -21.73
CA ALA A 241 32.13 -23.09 -22.91
C ALA A 241 31.67 -21.65 -23.21
N LEU A 242 30.52 -21.23 -22.67
CA LEU A 242 29.92 -19.89 -22.83
C LEU A 242 30.45 -18.88 -21.80
N GLY A 243 31.72 -18.97 -21.43
CA GLY A 243 32.35 -18.00 -20.50
C GLY A 243 32.05 -18.22 -19.02
N GLY A 244 31.55 -19.40 -18.62
CA GLY A 244 31.42 -19.78 -17.21
C GLY A 244 30.32 -19.05 -16.42
N LEU A 245 29.29 -18.55 -17.11
CA LEU A 245 28.09 -17.97 -16.48
C LEU A 245 27.41 -18.98 -15.55
N ASP A 246 26.85 -18.49 -14.45
CA ASP A 246 25.97 -19.29 -13.61
C ASP A 246 24.56 -19.40 -14.23
N ALA A 247 23.74 -20.30 -13.67
CA ALA A 247 22.40 -20.56 -14.16
C ALA A 247 21.50 -19.31 -14.13
N HIS A 248 21.68 -18.43 -13.14
CA HIS A 248 20.87 -17.23 -12.99
C HIS A 248 21.23 -16.19 -14.03
N ALA A 249 22.52 -15.91 -14.21
CA ALA A 249 23.03 -15.01 -15.24
C ALA A 249 22.59 -15.46 -16.64
N LEU A 250 22.72 -16.74 -16.98
CA LEU A 250 22.26 -17.24 -18.28
C LEU A 250 20.73 -17.15 -18.43
N PHE A 251 19.97 -17.42 -17.38
CA PHE A 251 18.51 -17.28 -17.42
C PHE A 251 18.07 -15.82 -17.70
N GLU A 252 18.74 -14.86 -17.08
CA GLU A 252 18.49 -13.43 -17.31
C GLU A 252 18.93 -12.98 -18.71
N GLU A 253 19.95 -13.60 -19.31
CA GLU A 253 20.29 -13.39 -20.73
C GLU A 253 19.12 -13.80 -21.65
N PHE A 254 18.53 -14.98 -21.41
CA PHE A 254 17.38 -15.47 -22.17
C PHE A 254 16.16 -14.55 -22.00
N ARG A 255 15.86 -14.12 -20.77
CA ARG A 255 14.65 -13.31 -20.48
C ARG A 255 14.84 -11.83 -20.83
N GLY A 256 15.96 -11.24 -20.41
CA GLY A 256 16.21 -9.81 -20.43
C GLY A 256 16.96 -9.30 -21.65
N VAL A 257 17.54 -10.18 -22.46
CA VAL A 257 18.25 -9.81 -23.69
C VAL A 257 17.58 -10.46 -24.90
N ILE A 258 17.61 -11.79 -24.99
CA ILE A 258 17.09 -12.53 -26.16
C ILE A 258 15.58 -12.33 -26.27
N GLY A 259 14.84 -12.56 -25.19
CA GLY A 259 13.37 -12.48 -25.16
C GLY A 259 12.78 -11.12 -24.85
N ALA A 260 13.59 -10.06 -24.72
CA ALA A 260 13.11 -8.77 -24.22
C ALA A 260 12.37 -7.91 -25.25
N GLN A 261 12.48 -8.24 -26.54
CA GLN A 261 11.87 -7.43 -27.59
C GLN A 261 10.34 -7.68 -27.68
N PRO A 262 9.51 -6.63 -27.83
CA PRO A 262 8.06 -6.78 -27.97
C PRO A 262 7.64 -7.65 -29.15
N GLY A 263 8.45 -7.70 -30.21
CA GLY A 263 8.19 -8.47 -31.43
C GLY A 263 8.51 -9.97 -31.32
N GLY A 264 9.00 -10.44 -30.17
CA GLY A 264 9.49 -11.80 -29.98
C GLY A 264 11.00 -11.86 -29.80
N PRO A 265 11.58 -13.06 -29.68
CA PRO A 265 13.00 -13.21 -29.40
C PRO A 265 13.87 -12.66 -30.54
N LEU A 266 15.05 -12.15 -30.19
CA LEU A 266 16.05 -11.69 -31.17
C LEU A 266 16.39 -12.79 -32.16
N SER A 267 16.57 -12.42 -33.43
CA SER A 267 17.20 -13.30 -34.41
C SER A 267 18.67 -13.53 -34.03
N LEU A 268 19.28 -14.60 -34.54
CA LEU A 268 20.71 -14.84 -34.31
C LEU A 268 21.56 -13.65 -34.79
N ALA A 269 21.24 -13.07 -35.96
CA ALA A 269 21.95 -11.92 -36.49
C ALA A 269 21.85 -10.70 -35.57
N ASP A 270 20.65 -10.41 -35.04
CA ASP A 270 20.44 -9.28 -34.13
C ASP A 270 21.13 -9.50 -32.78
N TYR A 271 21.14 -10.74 -32.29
CA TYR A 271 21.82 -11.11 -31.05
C TYR A 271 23.36 -10.98 -31.17
N LEU A 272 23.94 -11.41 -32.28
CA LEU A 272 25.38 -11.25 -32.55
C LEU A 272 25.77 -9.76 -32.70
N ALA A 273 24.87 -8.93 -33.21
CA ALA A 273 25.09 -7.48 -33.38
C ALA A 273 25.03 -6.68 -32.07
N LEU A 274 24.65 -7.28 -30.94
CA LEU A 274 24.55 -6.58 -29.65
C LEU A 274 25.91 -6.03 -29.17
N GLY A 275 25.88 -4.85 -28.56
CA GLY A 275 27.05 -4.27 -27.90
C GLY A 275 27.48 -5.02 -26.64
N THR A 276 28.68 -4.71 -26.13
CA THR A 276 29.25 -5.32 -24.92
C THR A 276 28.49 -5.01 -23.62
N ARG A 277 27.63 -3.98 -23.62
CA ARG A 277 26.77 -3.64 -22.46
C ARG A 277 25.34 -4.21 -22.57
N GLN A 278 25.03 -4.89 -23.68
CA GLN A 278 23.68 -5.39 -23.96
C GLN A 278 23.52 -6.89 -23.72
N SER A 279 24.62 -7.62 -23.52
CA SER A 279 24.63 -9.06 -23.29
C SER A 279 25.75 -9.42 -22.32
N LEU A 280 25.49 -10.40 -21.47
CA LEU A 280 26.45 -10.94 -20.50
C LEU A 280 27.52 -11.81 -21.17
N LEU A 281 27.26 -12.29 -22.39
CA LEU A 281 28.20 -13.08 -23.17
C LEU A 281 29.15 -12.17 -23.96
N ALA A 282 30.44 -12.54 -23.97
CA ALA A 282 31.42 -11.92 -24.84
C ALA A 282 31.11 -12.24 -26.33
N PRO A 283 31.43 -11.35 -27.29
CA PRO A 283 31.10 -11.54 -28.70
C PRO A 283 31.49 -12.93 -29.24
N ASP A 284 32.72 -13.37 -28.99
CA ASP A 284 33.24 -14.67 -29.45
C ASP A 284 32.48 -15.86 -28.82
N SER A 285 31.93 -15.69 -27.62
CA SER A 285 31.14 -16.72 -26.94
C SER A 285 29.69 -16.78 -27.44
N ARG A 286 29.19 -15.73 -28.10
CA ARG A 286 27.81 -15.70 -28.64
C ARG A 286 27.67 -16.49 -29.93
N GLU A 287 28.72 -16.53 -30.76
CA GLU A 287 28.72 -17.37 -31.97
C GLU A 287 28.75 -18.87 -31.64
N ALA A 288 29.30 -19.22 -30.48
CA ALA A 288 29.39 -20.59 -30.00
C ALA A 288 28.16 -21.05 -29.17
N ALA A 289 27.28 -20.11 -28.78
CA ALA A 289 26.09 -20.34 -27.94
C ALA A 289 24.86 -20.75 -28.77
#